data_AF-H9D0U9-F1
#
_entry.id   AF-H9D0U9-F1
#
_cell.length_a   1.000
_cell.length_b   1.000
_cell.length_c   1.000
_cell.angle_alpha   90.00
_cell.angle_beta   90.00
_cell.angle_gamma   90.00
#
_symmetry.space_group_name_H-M   'P 1'
#
loop_
_entity.id
_entity.type
_entity.pdbx_description
1 polymer ?
#
loop_
_entity_poly.entity_id
_entity_poly.type
_entity_poly.pdbx_seq_one_letter_code
_entity_poly.pdbx_strand_id
1 'polypeptide(L)'
;MKLLTFAAATYGFLLKECLNSLILPTEHLCDFALNPHSSIKPVLKEASGKDEEVWCSVHNPSLTDYVAMVCPKKKGGDYTELETVPANCFTKHLYSPYDSEENEKDMELLELDPKLSFNRTFNDFVLKVLVIPGYYKHNKTIYCRCDNRKTKKGEDQEKIEEGKVGLVKIVLNKKEKKPRGIDFTETDELEQTDIVQNGNDKLVKVKENETIHFKFNSNQKLEIKECENIINIKYGFLQEHVLNFRFPAVFLSSENCTITVKESAKTPVRIIIKTQKTENIDGCDFTKPSGEGDYQDGFALEELKSNEKICTIHIGSSKKKISAGIKCPYKLTPTYCFRHVLYEKDVNGVKSYHPFLLTDVLGTLDVEFYSNAQEGSYIIGLPTNPQKYSVVRCVCEHNGKAGIMELRIASSSGWAFLSLTLLLLLIALLSAC
;
A
#
# COMPACT_ATOMS: atom_id res chain seq x y z
N MET A 1 -1.42 15.43 -31.48
CA MET A 1 -2.16 16.17 -30.44
C MET A 1 -3.62 15.75 -30.26
N LYS A 2 -4.41 15.46 -31.31
CA LYS A 2 -5.84 15.12 -31.18
C LYS A 2 -6.17 13.70 -30.65
N LEU A 3 -5.24 12.75 -30.70
CA LEU A 3 -5.46 11.36 -30.23
C LEU A 3 -5.33 11.23 -28.70
N LEU A 4 -4.42 12.00 -28.08
CA LEU A 4 -4.17 12.00 -26.64
C LEU A 4 -5.33 12.62 -25.85
N THR A 5 -5.93 13.70 -26.40
CA THR A 5 -7.13 14.31 -25.81
C THR A 5 -8.35 13.41 -25.94
N PHE A 6 -8.46 12.61 -27.01
CA PHE A 6 -9.57 11.65 -27.17
C PHE A 6 -9.45 10.46 -26.23
N ALA A 7 -8.24 9.93 -25.99
CA ALA A 7 -7.99 8.86 -25.03
C ALA A 7 -8.21 9.32 -23.59
N ALA A 8 -7.72 10.52 -23.22
CA ALA A 8 -7.96 11.10 -21.91
C ALA A 8 -9.45 11.47 -21.68
N ALA A 9 -10.15 11.93 -22.73
CA ALA A 9 -11.58 12.22 -22.65
C ALA A 9 -12.43 10.95 -22.56
N THR A 10 -12.09 9.88 -23.27
CA THR A 10 -12.82 8.59 -23.16
C THR A 10 -12.54 7.88 -21.84
N TYR A 11 -11.32 7.95 -21.30
CA TYR A 11 -11.01 7.49 -19.94
C TYR A 11 -11.75 8.33 -18.90
N GLY A 12 -11.75 9.66 -19.07
CA GLY A 12 -12.47 10.58 -18.19
C GLY A 12 -13.99 10.40 -18.24
N PHE A 13 -14.57 10.09 -19.40
CA PHE A 13 -16.02 9.90 -19.55
C PHE A 13 -16.50 8.54 -19.02
N LEU A 14 -15.73 7.46 -19.24
CA LEU A 14 -16.01 6.14 -18.66
C LEU A 14 -15.86 6.14 -17.13
N LEU A 15 -14.91 6.91 -16.60
CA LEU A 15 -14.79 7.12 -15.16
C LEU A 15 -15.97 7.94 -14.62
N LYS A 16 -16.38 9.02 -15.30
CA LYS A 16 -17.37 9.97 -14.77
C LYS A 16 -18.80 9.42 -14.65
N GLU A 17 -19.24 8.53 -15.54
CA GLU A 17 -20.57 7.88 -15.41
C GLU A 17 -20.61 6.76 -14.35
N CYS A 18 -19.45 6.25 -13.90
CA CYS A 18 -19.35 5.30 -12.79
C CYS A 18 -19.02 5.95 -11.43
N LEU A 19 -18.71 7.26 -11.41
CA LEU A 19 -18.23 7.99 -10.23
C LEU A 19 -19.35 8.82 -9.57
N ASN A 20 -20.29 8.14 -8.94
CA ASN A 20 -20.82 8.63 -7.68
C ASN A 20 -20.27 7.70 -6.60
N SER A 21 -19.21 8.15 -5.92
CA SER A 21 -18.53 7.50 -4.77
C SER A 21 -17.68 6.23 -5.00
N LEU A 22 -17.24 5.91 -6.23
CA LEU A 22 -16.27 4.83 -6.43
C LEU A 22 -14.87 5.26 -5.95
N ILE A 23 -14.45 4.79 -4.77
CA ILE A 23 -13.05 4.90 -4.35
C ILE A 23 -12.20 4.10 -5.35
N LEU A 24 -11.30 4.79 -6.05
CA LEU A 24 -10.43 4.19 -7.05
C LEU A 24 -9.36 3.31 -6.37
N PRO A 25 -9.10 2.09 -6.87
CA PRO A 25 -8.01 1.25 -6.39
C PRO A 25 -6.65 1.96 -6.53
N THR A 26 -5.69 1.63 -5.68
CA THR A 26 -4.34 2.24 -5.79
C THR A 26 -3.55 1.54 -6.88
N GLU A 27 -2.98 2.32 -7.79
CA GLU A 27 -2.10 1.83 -8.85
C GLU A 27 -0.66 1.72 -8.35
N HIS A 28 -0.07 0.53 -8.47
CA HIS A 28 1.37 0.31 -8.27
C HIS A 28 2.04 0.12 -9.63
N LEU A 29 2.57 1.20 -10.19
CA LEU A 29 3.14 1.23 -11.54
C LEU A 29 4.64 0.92 -11.55
N CYS A 30 5.01 -0.22 -12.15
CA CYS A 30 6.36 -0.61 -12.49
C CYS A 30 6.64 -0.32 -13.96
N ASP A 31 7.06 0.91 -14.25
CA ASP A 31 7.28 1.37 -15.62
C ASP A 31 8.75 1.30 -16.04
N PHE A 32 9.11 0.31 -16.85
CA PHE A 32 10.46 0.12 -17.37
C PHE A 32 10.64 0.69 -18.79
N ALA A 33 9.57 1.23 -19.39
CA ALA A 33 9.56 1.66 -20.79
C ALA A 33 9.55 3.18 -20.95
N LEU A 34 8.67 3.88 -20.23
CA LEU A 34 8.41 5.31 -20.43
C LEU A 34 9.07 6.16 -19.34
N ASN A 35 9.23 5.62 -18.12
CA ASN A 35 9.89 6.32 -17.02
C ASN A 35 11.42 6.29 -17.18
N PRO A 36 12.09 7.46 -17.33
CA PRO A 36 13.55 7.52 -17.51
C PRO A 36 14.35 6.97 -16.32
N HIS A 37 13.84 7.11 -15.09
CA HIS A 37 14.56 6.69 -13.88
C HIS A 37 14.57 5.18 -13.68
N SER A 38 13.54 4.50 -14.19
CA SER A 38 13.41 3.04 -14.15
C SER A 38 13.60 2.40 -15.53
N SER A 39 14.07 3.16 -16.52
CA SER A 39 14.25 2.66 -17.87
C SER A 39 15.31 1.55 -17.93
N ILE A 40 15.02 0.50 -18.68
CA ILE A 40 15.95 -0.64 -18.87
C ILE A 40 16.77 -0.56 -20.16
N LYS A 41 16.89 0.65 -20.72
CA LYS A 41 17.73 0.92 -21.89
C LYS A 41 19.20 0.58 -21.64
N PRO A 42 19.96 0.28 -22.70
CA PRO A 42 21.40 0.10 -22.60
C PRO A 42 22.09 1.29 -21.94
N VAL A 43 23.04 1.00 -21.06
CA VAL A 43 23.94 1.98 -20.44
C VAL A 43 25.37 1.45 -20.42
N LEU A 44 26.33 2.37 -20.35
CA LEU A 44 27.75 2.01 -20.30
C LEU A 44 28.02 1.07 -19.12
N LYS A 45 28.63 -0.07 -19.42
CA LYS A 45 28.91 -1.09 -18.42
C LYS A 45 29.87 -0.56 -17.36
N GLU A 46 29.48 -0.64 -16.09
CA GLU A 46 30.40 -0.34 -14.99
C GLU A 46 31.55 -1.36 -14.94
N ALA A 47 32.73 -0.90 -14.53
CA ALA A 47 33.92 -1.74 -14.35
C ALA A 47 33.71 -2.91 -13.35
N SER A 48 32.66 -2.84 -12.52
CA SER A 48 32.29 -3.85 -11.53
C SER A 48 31.74 -5.15 -12.14
N GLY A 49 31.37 -5.14 -13.43
CA GLY A 49 30.91 -6.33 -14.17
C GLY A 49 29.54 -6.87 -13.74
N LYS A 50 28.84 -6.21 -12.82
CA LYS A 50 27.48 -6.58 -12.41
C LYS A 50 26.46 -6.02 -13.39
N ASP A 51 25.42 -6.81 -13.68
CA ASP A 51 24.28 -6.31 -14.45
C ASP A 51 23.58 -5.20 -13.66
N GLU A 52 23.16 -4.14 -14.37
CA GLU A 52 22.34 -3.12 -13.74
C GLU A 52 20.89 -3.60 -13.59
N GLU A 53 20.38 -3.48 -12.37
CA GLU A 53 19.03 -3.89 -12.01
C GLU A 53 18.21 -2.70 -11.50
N VAL A 54 16.99 -2.59 -12.02
CA VAL A 54 15.99 -1.62 -11.59
C VAL A 54 14.88 -2.36 -10.86
N TRP A 55 14.72 -2.08 -9.57
CA TRP A 55 13.74 -2.76 -8.73
C TRP A 55 12.46 -1.94 -8.56
N CYS A 56 11.32 -2.55 -8.89
CA CYS A 56 9.99 -2.11 -8.50
C CYS A 56 9.43 -3.11 -7.47
N SER A 57 9.34 -2.69 -6.22
CA SER A 57 8.86 -3.55 -5.13
C SER A 57 7.53 -3.05 -4.59
N VAL A 58 6.51 -3.91 -4.68
CA VAL A 58 5.18 -3.69 -4.14
C VAL A 58 5.00 -4.59 -2.93
N HIS A 59 4.72 -3.98 -1.79
CA HIS A 59 4.66 -4.68 -0.51
C HIS A 59 3.27 -4.62 0.07
N ASN A 60 2.66 -5.80 0.25
CA ASN A 60 1.32 -5.96 0.81
C ASN A 60 0.32 -4.97 0.22
N PRO A 61 0.17 -4.96 -1.11
CA PRO A 61 -0.77 -4.06 -1.75
C PRO A 61 -2.15 -4.26 -1.15
N SER A 62 -2.91 -3.17 -1.09
CA SER A 62 -4.25 -3.16 -0.50
C SER A 62 -5.18 -4.01 -1.34
N LEU A 63 -6.33 -4.33 -0.76
CA LEU A 63 -7.44 -4.94 -1.47
C LEU A 63 -7.81 -4.07 -2.67
N THR A 64 -8.07 -4.73 -3.80
CA THR A 64 -8.44 -4.12 -5.08
C THR A 64 -7.38 -3.27 -5.76
N ASP A 65 -6.26 -2.98 -5.10
CA ASP A 65 -5.10 -2.38 -5.75
C ASP A 65 -4.69 -3.22 -6.97
N TYR A 66 -4.05 -2.57 -7.94
CA TYR A 66 -3.48 -3.29 -9.08
C TYR A 66 -2.01 -2.97 -9.23
N VAL A 67 -1.23 -3.99 -9.59
CA VAL A 67 0.18 -3.87 -9.95
C VAL A 67 0.28 -3.88 -11.46
N ALA A 68 0.77 -2.80 -12.04
CA ALA A 68 0.93 -2.62 -13.47
C ALA A 68 2.40 -2.67 -13.84
N MET A 69 2.79 -3.64 -14.67
CA MET A 69 4.13 -3.76 -15.24
C MET A 69 4.09 -3.29 -16.70
N VAL A 70 4.85 -2.22 -17.00
CA VAL A 70 5.01 -1.70 -18.35
C VAL A 70 6.38 -2.13 -18.87
N CYS A 71 6.37 -3.14 -19.74
CA CYS A 71 7.57 -3.67 -20.35
C CYS A 71 7.72 -3.14 -21.78
N PRO A 72 8.90 -2.68 -22.23
CA PRO A 72 9.10 -2.34 -23.63
C PRO A 72 8.78 -3.54 -24.55
N LYS A 73 8.56 -3.28 -25.83
CA LYS A 73 8.50 -4.35 -26.83
C LYS A 73 9.87 -4.63 -27.43
N LYS A 74 10.12 -5.91 -27.74
CA LYS A 74 11.25 -6.33 -28.56
C LYS A 74 11.17 -5.61 -29.91
N LYS A 75 12.16 -4.76 -30.18
CA LYS A 75 12.28 -3.98 -31.43
C LYS A 75 13.75 -3.65 -31.69
N GLY A 76 14.05 -3.23 -32.92
CA GLY A 76 15.40 -2.76 -33.28
C GLY A 76 15.90 -1.65 -32.34
N GLY A 77 17.21 -1.59 -32.11
CA GLY A 77 17.85 -0.57 -31.29
C GLY A 77 17.99 -0.95 -29.81
N ASP A 78 17.31 -0.23 -28.91
CA ASP A 78 17.49 -0.34 -27.44
C ASP A 78 16.98 -1.67 -26.84
N TYR A 79 16.23 -2.47 -27.60
CA TYR A 79 15.47 -3.62 -27.08
C TYR A 79 15.55 -4.84 -28.00
N THR A 80 16.69 -5.05 -28.68
CA THR A 80 16.84 -6.09 -29.71
C THR A 80 16.77 -7.50 -29.15
N GLU A 81 17.18 -7.72 -27.90
CA GLU A 81 17.15 -9.02 -27.21
C GLU A 81 16.37 -8.97 -25.91
N LEU A 82 15.30 -8.17 -25.90
CA LEU A 82 14.39 -8.07 -24.77
C LEU A 82 13.56 -9.34 -24.60
N GLU A 83 13.51 -9.85 -23.37
CA GLU A 83 12.65 -10.96 -22.93
C GLU A 83 11.80 -10.50 -21.73
N THR A 84 10.54 -10.95 -21.65
CA THR A 84 9.76 -10.83 -20.41
C THR A 84 9.70 -12.20 -19.77
N VAL A 85 10.07 -12.32 -18.50
CA VAL A 85 10.19 -13.60 -17.81
C VAL A 85 9.34 -13.59 -16.52
N PRO A 86 8.31 -14.45 -16.41
CA PRO A 86 7.78 -15.31 -17.45
C PRO A 86 7.07 -14.51 -18.56
N ALA A 87 6.98 -15.05 -19.78
CA ALA A 87 6.34 -14.36 -20.89
C ALA A 87 4.87 -14.00 -20.59
N ASN A 88 4.20 -14.85 -19.79
CA ASN A 88 2.82 -14.70 -19.35
C ASN A 88 2.66 -14.12 -17.94
N CYS A 89 3.63 -13.34 -17.45
CA CYS A 89 3.43 -12.53 -16.26
C CYS A 89 2.12 -11.70 -16.36
N PHE A 90 1.22 -11.64 -15.36
CA PHE A 90 1.28 -12.24 -14.01
C PHE A 90 0.54 -13.58 -13.85
N THR A 91 -0.10 -14.10 -14.91
CA THR A 91 -0.77 -15.42 -14.89
C THR A 91 0.24 -16.52 -14.58
N LYS A 92 1.50 -16.30 -14.97
CA LYS A 92 2.65 -17.08 -14.48
C LYS A 92 3.65 -16.17 -13.80
N HIS A 93 4.35 -16.69 -12.80
CA HIS A 93 5.29 -15.91 -12.00
C HIS A 93 6.47 -16.77 -11.52
N LEU A 94 7.49 -16.11 -10.94
CA LEU A 94 8.64 -16.78 -10.32
C LEU A 94 8.62 -16.60 -8.80
N TYR A 95 9.30 -17.49 -8.07
CA TYR A 95 9.56 -17.33 -6.63
C TYR A 95 10.95 -16.79 -6.31
N SER A 96 11.86 -16.78 -7.29
CA SER A 96 13.09 -16.00 -7.24
C SER A 96 13.23 -15.17 -8.53
N PRO A 97 13.75 -13.94 -8.45
CA PRO A 97 13.95 -13.07 -9.62
C PRO A 97 15.02 -13.60 -10.58
N TYR A 98 15.86 -14.54 -10.14
CA TYR A 98 16.95 -15.13 -10.90
C TYR A 98 16.60 -16.48 -11.52
N ASP A 99 15.40 -16.99 -11.23
CA ASP A 99 14.95 -18.25 -11.81
C ASP A 99 14.74 -18.09 -13.33
N SER A 100 14.89 -19.20 -14.05
CA SER A 100 14.55 -19.30 -15.47
C SER A 100 13.04 -19.46 -15.67
N GLU A 101 12.57 -19.25 -16.89
CA GLU A 101 11.16 -19.47 -17.26
C GLU A 101 10.70 -20.92 -17.01
N GLU A 102 11.60 -21.90 -17.08
CA GLU A 102 11.31 -23.31 -16.76
C GLU A 102 10.82 -23.53 -15.33
N ASN A 103 11.14 -22.60 -14.42
CA ASN A 103 10.74 -22.64 -13.01
C ASN A 103 9.46 -21.84 -12.73
N GLU A 104 8.79 -21.36 -13.77
CA GLU A 104 7.54 -20.62 -13.65
C GLU A 104 6.48 -21.39 -12.86
N LYS A 105 5.66 -20.61 -12.15
CA LYS A 105 4.58 -21.07 -11.29
C LYS A 105 3.29 -20.47 -11.80
N ASP A 106 2.27 -21.32 -11.87
CA ASP A 106 0.94 -20.84 -12.20
C ASP A 106 0.35 -20.04 -11.04
N MET A 107 -0.39 -18.99 -11.37
CA MET A 107 -1.14 -18.19 -10.42
C MET A 107 -2.16 -19.03 -9.63
N GLU A 108 -2.64 -20.15 -10.17
CA GLU A 108 -3.49 -21.09 -9.43
C GLU A 108 -2.79 -21.70 -8.20
N LEU A 109 -1.45 -21.77 -8.17
CA LEU A 109 -0.69 -22.19 -6.97
C LEU A 109 -0.80 -21.19 -5.82
N LEU A 110 -1.22 -19.96 -6.12
CA LEU A 110 -1.56 -18.94 -5.12
C LEU A 110 -3.04 -19.02 -4.71
N GLU A 111 -3.81 -19.93 -5.31
CA GLU A 111 -5.28 -20.02 -5.22
C GLU A 111 -5.97 -18.71 -5.64
N LEU A 112 -5.45 -18.05 -6.68
CA LEU A 112 -6.03 -16.83 -7.24
C LEU A 112 -6.69 -17.10 -8.60
N ASP A 113 -7.81 -16.43 -8.86
CA ASP A 113 -8.53 -16.54 -10.13
C ASP A 113 -7.69 -15.93 -11.27
N PRO A 114 -7.32 -16.70 -12.32
CA PRO A 114 -6.58 -16.22 -13.49
C PRO A 114 -7.11 -14.93 -14.12
N LYS A 115 -8.41 -14.65 -14.01
CA LYS A 115 -9.05 -13.42 -14.49
C LYS A 115 -8.52 -12.14 -13.82
N LEU A 116 -7.89 -12.26 -12.66
CA LEU A 116 -7.24 -11.15 -11.96
C LEU A 116 -5.95 -10.69 -12.65
N SER A 117 -5.42 -11.49 -13.60
CA SER A 117 -4.28 -11.13 -14.42
C SER A 117 -4.71 -10.89 -15.87
N PHE A 118 -4.34 -9.74 -16.43
CA PHE A 118 -4.60 -9.44 -17.83
C PHE A 118 -3.49 -8.63 -18.49
N ASN A 119 -3.33 -8.83 -19.79
CA ASN A 119 -2.28 -8.22 -20.59
C ASN A 119 -2.89 -7.40 -21.73
N ARG A 120 -2.32 -6.22 -21.99
CA ARG A 120 -2.68 -5.32 -23.09
C ARG A 120 -1.43 -4.96 -23.86
N THR A 121 -1.46 -5.19 -25.16
CA THR A 121 -0.32 -4.96 -26.04
C THR A 121 -0.48 -3.62 -26.76
N PHE A 122 0.49 -2.72 -26.62
CA PHE A 122 0.55 -1.42 -27.29
C PHE A 122 1.65 -1.41 -28.36
N ASN A 123 1.81 -0.31 -29.10
CA ASN A 123 2.81 -0.25 -30.18
C ASN A 123 4.25 -0.40 -29.67
N ASP A 124 4.57 0.28 -28.56
CA ASP A 124 5.95 0.36 -28.04
C ASP A 124 6.21 -0.47 -26.77
N PHE A 125 5.15 -0.96 -26.13
CA PHE A 125 5.24 -1.67 -24.86
C PHE A 125 4.11 -2.70 -24.70
N VAL A 126 4.26 -3.56 -23.71
CA VAL A 126 3.23 -4.48 -23.21
C VAL A 126 2.92 -4.08 -21.78
N LEU A 127 1.63 -3.84 -21.51
CA LEU A 127 1.09 -3.62 -20.18
C LEU A 127 0.61 -4.96 -19.62
N LYS A 128 1.09 -5.33 -18.45
CA LYS A 128 0.68 -6.52 -17.71
C LYS A 128 0.14 -6.07 -16.37
N VAL A 129 -1.04 -6.52 -16.00
CA VAL A 129 -1.73 -6.06 -14.77
C VAL A 129 -2.11 -7.28 -13.93
N LEU A 130 -1.83 -7.18 -12.64
CA LEU A 130 -2.39 -8.06 -11.61
C LEU A 130 -3.29 -7.25 -10.69
N VAL A 131 -4.56 -7.61 -10.61
CA VAL A 131 -5.48 -7.09 -9.61
C VAL A 131 -5.33 -7.89 -8.33
N ILE A 132 -5.12 -7.21 -7.22
CA ILE A 132 -4.91 -7.84 -5.92
C ILE A 132 -6.25 -8.31 -5.37
N PRO A 133 -6.39 -9.61 -5.03
CA PRO A 133 -7.63 -10.20 -4.55
C PRO A 133 -8.03 -9.59 -3.20
N GLY A 134 -9.30 -9.80 -2.82
CA GLY A 134 -9.84 -9.37 -1.52
C GLY A 134 -9.13 -10.06 -0.34
N TYR A 135 -8.59 -11.25 -0.55
CA TYR A 135 -7.78 -11.97 0.42
C TYR A 135 -7.01 -13.07 -0.33
N TYR A 136 -6.00 -13.65 0.30
CA TYR A 136 -5.24 -14.77 -0.25
C TYR A 136 -4.85 -15.73 0.86
N LYS A 137 -4.75 -17.02 0.52
CA LYS A 137 -4.54 -18.08 1.53
C LYS A 137 -3.06 -18.36 1.83
N HIS A 138 -2.16 -17.79 1.03
CA HIS A 138 -0.74 -18.12 1.06
C HIS A 138 0.14 -16.87 1.21
N ASN A 139 1.09 -16.91 2.14
CA ASN A 139 2.16 -15.92 2.19
C ASN A 139 3.17 -16.23 1.09
N LYS A 140 3.31 -15.36 0.10
CA LYS A 140 4.19 -15.56 -1.05
C LYS A 140 4.83 -14.26 -1.51
N THR A 141 6.02 -14.36 -2.08
CA THR A 141 6.60 -13.28 -2.87
C THR A 141 6.71 -13.79 -4.30
N ILE A 142 6.18 -13.01 -5.23
CA ILE A 142 6.18 -13.35 -6.64
C ILE A 142 7.00 -12.33 -7.41
N TYR A 143 7.66 -12.81 -8.46
CA TYR A 143 8.54 -12.01 -9.29
C TYR A 143 8.17 -12.13 -10.76
N CYS A 144 8.37 -11.02 -11.46
CA CYS A 144 8.43 -10.96 -12.91
C CYS A 144 9.56 -10.02 -13.32
N ARG A 145 10.11 -10.19 -14.53
CA ARG A 145 11.15 -9.30 -15.03
C ARG A 145 11.02 -8.94 -16.50
N CYS A 146 11.41 -7.71 -16.81
CA CYS A 146 11.77 -7.26 -18.15
C CYS A 146 13.29 -7.35 -18.29
N ASP A 147 13.77 -8.29 -19.08
CA ASP A 147 15.16 -8.68 -19.16
C ASP A 147 15.75 -8.15 -20.49
N ASN A 148 16.56 -7.09 -20.43
CA ASN A 148 17.18 -6.47 -21.61
C ASN A 148 18.71 -6.64 -21.65
N ARG A 149 19.30 -7.40 -20.73
CA ARG A 149 20.76 -7.53 -20.54
C ARG A 149 21.48 -8.20 -21.68
N LYS A 150 20.76 -8.93 -22.55
CA LYS A 150 21.32 -9.47 -23.80
C LYS A 150 21.44 -8.41 -24.90
N THR A 151 20.75 -7.28 -24.80
CA THR A 151 20.86 -6.17 -25.76
C THR A 151 22.16 -5.42 -25.53
N LYS A 152 23.02 -5.37 -26.55
CA LYS A 152 24.31 -4.68 -26.52
C LYS A 152 24.41 -3.63 -27.62
N LYS A 153 25.07 -2.52 -27.33
CA LYS A 153 25.40 -1.46 -28.30
C LYS A 153 26.86 -1.04 -28.17
N GLY A 154 27.44 -0.60 -29.29
CA GLY A 154 28.84 -0.19 -29.39
C GLY A 154 29.74 -1.29 -29.96
N GLU A 155 30.76 -0.89 -30.71
CA GLU A 155 31.72 -1.79 -31.38
C GLU A 155 33.03 -1.95 -30.57
N ASP A 156 33.37 -0.98 -29.72
CA ASP A 156 34.58 -0.96 -28.89
C ASP A 156 34.34 -1.53 -27.49
N GLN A 157 35.25 -2.36 -26.97
CA GLN A 157 35.15 -2.96 -25.62
C GLN A 157 35.00 -1.94 -24.47
N GLU A 158 35.50 -0.72 -24.65
CA GLU A 158 35.42 0.37 -23.66
C GLU A 158 34.14 1.22 -23.76
N LYS A 159 33.28 0.96 -24.77
CA LYS A 159 32.02 1.69 -25.02
C LYS A 159 30.82 0.76 -25.17
N ILE A 160 30.93 -0.48 -24.69
CA ILE A 160 29.80 -1.41 -24.72
C ILE A 160 28.74 -0.92 -23.74
N GLU A 161 27.59 -0.57 -24.28
CA GLU A 161 26.38 -0.36 -23.51
C GLU A 161 25.61 -1.68 -23.43
N GLU A 162 25.22 -2.09 -22.22
CA GLU A 162 24.42 -3.29 -21.98
C GLU A 162 23.05 -2.89 -21.39
N GLY A 163 21.98 -3.53 -21.86
CA GLY A 163 20.64 -3.31 -21.31
C GLY A 163 20.53 -3.71 -19.85
N LYS A 164 19.57 -3.11 -19.14
CA LYS A 164 19.31 -3.41 -17.72
C LYS A 164 18.25 -4.49 -17.55
N VAL A 165 18.04 -4.91 -16.31
CA VAL A 165 16.90 -5.75 -15.92
C VAL A 165 15.93 -4.93 -15.08
N GLY A 166 14.66 -4.91 -15.48
CA GLY A 166 13.56 -4.39 -14.67
C GLY A 166 12.93 -5.52 -13.87
N LEU A 167 12.99 -5.46 -12.55
CA LEU A 167 12.50 -6.49 -11.64
C LEU A 167 11.25 -6.01 -10.92
N VAL A 168 10.14 -6.73 -11.08
CA VAL A 168 8.91 -6.55 -10.30
C VAL A 168 8.90 -7.58 -9.17
N LYS A 169 8.75 -7.10 -7.94
CA LYS A 169 8.60 -7.93 -6.75
C LYS A 169 7.28 -7.59 -6.07
N ILE A 170 6.37 -8.56 -5.97
CA ILE A 170 5.11 -8.39 -5.22
C ILE A 170 5.17 -9.29 -4.00
N VAL A 171 5.11 -8.69 -2.81
CA VAL A 171 5.09 -9.41 -1.53
C VAL A 171 3.65 -9.47 -1.01
N LEU A 172 3.13 -10.68 -0.85
CA LEU A 172 1.82 -11.00 -0.28
C LEU A 172 2.06 -11.71 1.07
N ASN A 173 2.04 -11.01 2.21
CA ASN A 173 2.40 -11.61 3.51
C ASN A 173 1.30 -11.58 4.58
N LYS A 174 0.06 -11.26 4.20
CA LYS A 174 -1.13 -11.22 5.06
C LYS A 174 -2.14 -12.31 4.67
N LYS A 175 -1.75 -13.59 4.78
CA LYS A 175 -2.66 -14.69 4.47
C LYS A 175 -3.87 -14.71 5.41
N GLU A 176 -5.02 -15.02 4.85
CA GLU A 176 -6.29 -15.17 5.57
C GLU A 176 -7.01 -16.40 5.04
N LYS A 177 -7.19 -17.42 5.89
CA LYS A 177 -7.74 -18.72 5.47
C LYS A 177 -9.26 -18.70 5.34
N LYS A 178 -9.92 -18.02 6.27
CA LYS A 178 -11.37 -17.77 6.28
C LYS A 178 -11.55 -16.31 6.67
N PRO A 179 -11.67 -15.40 5.70
CA PRO A 179 -11.78 -14.00 6.01
C PRO A 179 -13.15 -13.66 6.58
N ARG A 180 -13.21 -12.66 7.44
CA ARG A 180 -14.45 -12.24 8.10
C ARG A 180 -15.44 -11.71 7.06
N GLY A 181 -16.65 -12.26 7.02
CA GLY A 181 -17.63 -11.84 6.03
C GLY A 181 -19.05 -12.34 6.23
N ILE A 182 -19.89 -12.05 5.24
CA ILE A 182 -21.26 -12.56 5.12
C ILE A 182 -21.36 -13.32 3.80
N ASP A 183 -21.61 -14.62 3.91
CA ASP A 183 -21.80 -15.49 2.77
C ASP A 183 -23.28 -15.83 2.57
N PHE A 184 -23.81 -15.52 1.38
CA PHE A 184 -25.18 -15.87 0.95
C PHE A 184 -25.23 -17.08 0.01
N THR A 185 -24.08 -17.66 -0.34
CA THR A 185 -23.91 -18.74 -1.35
C THR A 185 -23.81 -20.14 -0.75
N GLU A 186 -24.02 -20.28 0.55
CA GLU A 186 -23.89 -21.54 1.32
C GLU A 186 -22.47 -22.15 1.26
N THR A 187 -21.45 -21.38 0.83
CA THR A 187 -20.06 -21.83 0.88
C THR A 187 -19.44 -21.60 2.27
N ASP A 188 -18.50 -22.47 2.67
CA ASP A 188 -17.77 -22.35 3.95
C ASP A 188 -16.44 -21.56 3.79
N GLU A 189 -16.44 -20.58 2.87
CA GLU A 189 -15.24 -19.81 2.51
C GLU A 189 -15.00 -18.61 3.45
N LEU A 190 -16.08 -18.02 3.99
CA LEU A 190 -16.00 -16.85 4.87
C LEU A 190 -16.26 -17.24 6.34
N GLU A 191 -15.52 -16.62 7.26
CA GLU A 191 -15.87 -16.66 8.68
C GLU A 191 -17.04 -15.70 8.93
N GLN A 192 -18.20 -16.24 9.32
CA GLN A 192 -19.41 -15.43 9.49
C GLN A 192 -19.19 -14.33 10.54
N THR A 193 -19.45 -13.10 10.14
CA THR A 193 -19.36 -11.94 11.04
C THR A 193 -20.31 -12.07 12.22
N ASP A 194 -19.94 -11.51 13.37
CA ASP A 194 -20.87 -11.28 14.48
C ASP A 194 -22.04 -10.39 14.01
N ILE A 195 -23.19 -11.00 13.75
CA ILE A 195 -24.41 -10.33 13.28
C ILE A 195 -25.37 -10.26 14.46
N VAL A 196 -25.73 -9.04 14.86
CA VAL A 196 -26.86 -8.82 15.76
C VAL A 196 -28.11 -8.66 14.89
N GLN A 197 -29.05 -9.60 14.98
CA GLN A 197 -30.34 -9.46 14.30
C GLN A 197 -31.17 -8.37 14.98
N ASN A 198 -31.72 -7.47 14.18
CA ASN A 198 -32.65 -6.44 14.62
C ASN A 198 -33.87 -6.42 13.68
N GLY A 199 -34.84 -7.30 13.93
CA GLY A 199 -35.92 -7.56 12.99
C GLY A 199 -35.39 -8.16 11.70
N ASN A 200 -35.70 -7.54 10.56
CA ASN A 200 -35.19 -7.96 9.23
C ASN A 200 -33.80 -7.41 8.91
N ASP A 201 -33.28 -6.49 9.74
CA ASP A 201 -31.98 -5.86 9.52
C ASP A 201 -30.86 -6.66 10.23
N LYS A 202 -29.73 -6.81 9.55
CA LYS A 202 -28.50 -7.40 10.09
C LYS A 202 -27.56 -6.28 10.51
N LEU A 203 -27.27 -6.15 11.81
CA LEU A 203 -26.33 -5.16 12.32
C LEU A 203 -24.93 -5.76 12.43
N VAL A 204 -23.95 -5.08 11.84
CA VAL A 204 -22.54 -5.48 11.89
C VAL A 204 -21.71 -4.34 12.46
N LYS A 205 -20.95 -4.62 13.52
CA LYS A 205 -19.97 -3.67 14.06
C LYS A 205 -18.60 -3.94 13.43
N VAL A 206 -17.95 -2.87 12.99
CA VAL A 206 -16.62 -2.89 12.39
C VAL A 206 -15.61 -2.15 13.25
N LYS A 207 -14.36 -2.61 13.20
CA LYS A 207 -13.20 -1.96 13.82
C LYS A 207 -12.36 -1.23 12.79
N GLU A 208 -11.44 -0.39 13.27
CA GLU A 208 -10.47 0.30 12.43
C GLU A 208 -9.64 -0.71 11.62
N ASN A 209 -9.40 -0.40 10.34
CA ASN A 209 -8.63 -1.22 9.40
C ASN A 209 -9.14 -2.66 9.23
N GLU A 210 -10.40 -2.90 9.61
CA GLU A 210 -11.04 -4.17 9.36
C GLU A 210 -11.43 -4.31 7.89
N THR A 211 -11.40 -5.53 7.38
CA THR A 211 -12.00 -5.87 6.09
C THR A 211 -13.20 -6.76 6.31
N ILE A 212 -14.33 -6.45 5.65
CA ILE A 212 -15.47 -7.35 5.58
C ILE A 212 -15.73 -7.77 4.14
N HIS A 213 -15.87 -9.07 3.96
CA HIS A 213 -16.18 -9.72 2.69
C HIS A 213 -17.66 -10.03 2.59
N PHE A 214 -18.23 -9.85 1.40
CA PHE A 214 -19.60 -10.22 1.12
C PHE A 214 -19.63 -11.05 -0.15
N LYS A 215 -20.22 -12.25 -0.06
CA LYS A 215 -20.37 -13.17 -1.18
C LYS A 215 -21.85 -13.40 -1.46
N PHE A 216 -22.25 -13.20 -2.71
CA PHE A 216 -23.65 -13.18 -3.12
C PHE A 216 -23.95 -14.22 -4.19
N ASN A 217 -25.21 -14.61 -4.31
CA ASN A 217 -25.65 -15.45 -5.42
C ASN A 217 -25.78 -14.62 -6.71
N SER A 218 -25.68 -15.27 -7.86
CA SER A 218 -25.75 -14.61 -9.17
C SER A 218 -27.08 -13.92 -9.47
N ASN A 219 -28.16 -14.35 -8.80
CA ASN A 219 -29.49 -13.76 -8.91
C ASN A 219 -29.74 -12.58 -7.94
N GLN A 220 -28.76 -12.21 -7.12
CA GLN A 220 -28.88 -11.13 -6.14
C GLN A 220 -28.33 -9.81 -6.69
N LYS A 221 -29.03 -8.71 -6.38
CA LYS A 221 -28.62 -7.34 -6.70
C LYS A 221 -28.31 -6.56 -5.43
N LEU A 222 -27.30 -5.69 -5.49
CA LEU A 222 -26.84 -4.89 -4.37
C LEU A 222 -27.15 -3.41 -4.56
N GLU A 223 -27.53 -2.77 -3.47
CA GLU A 223 -27.64 -1.32 -3.35
C GLU A 223 -26.85 -0.88 -2.12
N ILE A 224 -25.88 0.02 -2.30
CA ILE A 224 -24.98 0.53 -1.26
C ILE A 224 -25.34 2.00 -1.02
N LYS A 225 -25.51 2.40 0.24
CA LYS A 225 -25.88 3.76 0.65
C LYS A 225 -25.11 4.18 1.90
N GLU A 226 -24.83 5.48 2.03
CA GLU A 226 -24.26 6.15 3.21
C GLU A 226 -22.80 5.76 3.53
N CYS A 227 -22.22 4.81 2.80
CA CYS A 227 -20.83 4.39 2.98
C CYS A 227 -19.84 5.47 2.51
N GLU A 228 -20.26 6.38 1.64
CA GLU A 228 -19.50 7.53 1.15
C GLU A 228 -19.16 8.54 2.26
N ASN A 229 -19.88 8.51 3.39
CA ASN A 229 -19.59 9.36 4.55
C ASN A 229 -18.35 8.88 5.32
N ILE A 230 -17.92 7.63 5.11
CA ILE A 230 -16.74 7.06 5.77
C ILE A 230 -15.50 7.40 4.94
N ILE A 231 -14.75 8.43 5.38
CA ILE A 231 -13.52 8.87 4.71
C ILE A 231 -12.48 7.74 4.66
N ASN A 232 -11.83 7.55 3.51
CA ASN A 232 -10.82 6.52 3.24
C ASN A 232 -11.31 5.07 3.33
N ILE A 233 -12.64 4.82 3.34
CA ILE A 233 -13.14 3.48 3.05
C ILE A 233 -12.67 3.05 1.64
N LYS A 234 -12.29 1.79 1.46
CA LYS A 234 -12.02 1.21 0.13
C LYS A 234 -13.01 0.08 -0.11
N TYR A 235 -13.58 0.00 -1.31
CA TYR A 235 -14.41 -1.13 -1.68
C TYR A 235 -14.26 -1.50 -3.16
N GLY A 236 -14.58 -2.73 -3.50
CA GLY A 236 -14.56 -3.16 -4.90
C GLY A 236 -15.14 -4.54 -5.15
N PHE A 237 -15.60 -4.73 -6.38
CA PHE A 237 -16.06 -6.00 -6.93
C PHE A 237 -14.89 -6.64 -7.67
N LEU A 238 -14.27 -7.65 -7.07
CA LEU A 238 -13.10 -8.32 -7.65
C LEU A 238 -13.45 -9.56 -8.46
N GLN A 239 -14.55 -10.19 -8.09
CA GLN A 239 -15.13 -11.34 -8.78
C GLN A 239 -16.62 -11.05 -8.95
N GLU A 240 -17.23 -11.61 -9.99
CA GLU A 240 -18.69 -11.59 -10.13
C GLU A 240 -19.28 -12.13 -8.82
N HIS A 241 -19.95 -11.27 -8.06
CA HIS A 241 -20.59 -11.58 -6.78
C HIS A 241 -19.73 -11.60 -5.49
N VAL A 242 -18.49 -11.07 -5.53
CA VAL A 242 -17.71 -10.82 -4.29
C VAL A 242 -17.43 -9.33 -4.13
N LEU A 243 -17.95 -8.75 -3.05
CA LEU A 243 -17.72 -7.37 -2.63
C LEU A 243 -16.88 -7.34 -1.37
N ASN A 244 -15.91 -6.46 -1.32
CA ASN A 244 -15.03 -6.30 -0.16
C ASN A 244 -15.08 -4.86 0.30
N PHE A 245 -15.16 -4.62 1.60
CA PHE A 245 -14.99 -3.31 2.21
C PHE A 245 -13.80 -3.34 3.15
N ARG A 246 -12.83 -2.45 2.92
CA ARG A 246 -11.77 -2.14 3.88
C ARG A 246 -12.11 -0.82 4.56
N PHE A 247 -12.28 -0.88 5.88
CA PHE A 247 -12.53 0.29 6.70
C PHE A 247 -11.22 1.04 6.98
N PRO A 248 -11.28 2.37 7.17
CA PRO A 248 -10.10 3.18 7.45
C PRO A 248 -9.43 2.82 8.78
N ALA A 249 -8.17 3.24 8.94
CA ALA A 249 -7.42 3.14 10.19
C ALA A 249 -7.91 4.09 11.29
N VAL A 250 -8.75 5.08 10.93
CA VAL A 250 -9.38 6.03 11.86
C VAL A 250 -10.81 6.35 11.39
N PHE A 251 -11.77 6.28 12.30
CA PHE A 251 -13.11 6.80 12.10
C PHE A 251 -13.23 8.21 12.71
N LEU A 252 -13.39 9.24 11.88
CA LEU A 252 -13.51 10.63 12.35
C LEU A 252 -14.88 10.93 12.99
N SER A 253 -15.91 10.18 12.61
CA SER A 253 -17.28 10.26 13.12
C SER A 253 -17.87 8.84 13.21
N SER A 254 -18.97 8.73 13.95
CA SER A 254 -19.78 7.50 13.98
C SER A 254 -20.77 7.53 12.83
N GLU A 255 -20.59 6.64 11.85
CA GLU A 255 -21.39 6.57 10.65
C GLU A 255 -22.06 5.19 10.48
N ASN A 256 -23.15 5.16 9.72
CA ASN A 256 -23.76 3.93 9.24
C ASN A 256 -23.50 3.78 7.73
N CYS A 257 -23.23 2.55 7.30
CA CYS A 257 -23.13 2.17 5.90
C CYS A 257 -24.13 1.03 5.66
N THR A 258 -25.08 1.24 4.74
CA THR A 258 -26.19 0.32 4.51
C THR A 258 -26.00 -0.41 3.18
N ILE A 259 -25.99 -1.75 3.23
CA ILE A 259 -25.99 -2.62 2.05
C ILE A 259 -27.34 -3.34 2.01
N THR A 260 -28.09 -3.15 0.92
CA THR A 260 -29.36 -3.84 0.68
C THR A 260 -29.17 -4.91 -0.39
N VAL A 261 -29.46 -6.15 -0.03
CA VAL A 261 -29.42 -7.32 -0.92
C VAL A 261 -30.85 -7.62 -1.37
N LYS A 262 -31.09 -7.58 -2.68
CA LYS A 262 -32.40 -7.83 -3.30
C LYS A 262 -32.35 -9.12 -4.13
N GLU A 263 -33.35 -9.96 -3.97
CA GLU A 263 -33.57 -11.16 -4.78
C GLU A 263 -35.03 -11.20 -5.21
N SER A 264 -35.28 -11.59 -6.47
CA SER A 264 -36.65 -11.63 -7.01
C SER A 264 -37.56 -12.50 -6.14
N ALA A 265 -38.74 -11.96 -5.81
CA ALA A 265 -39.76 -12.62 -4.97
C ALA A 265 -39.34 -12.93 -3.51
N LYS A 266 -38.22 -12.38 -3.01
CA LYS A 266 -37.86 -12.43 -1.59
C LYS A 266 -37.82 -11.03 -0.97
N THR A 267 -38.05 -10.97 0.33
CA THR A 267 -37.90 -9.74 1.12
C THR A 267 -36.43 -9.28 1.07
N PRO A 268 -36.15 -8.00 0.76
CA PRO A 268 -34.78 -7.49 0.77
C PRO A 268 -34.13 -7.64 2.15
N VAL A 269 -32.87 -8.08 2.18
CA VAL A 269 -32.07 -8.14 3.41
C VAL A 269 -31.25 -6.88 3.49
N ARG A 270 -31.35 -6.15 4.61
CA ARG A 270 -30.54 -4.97 4.88
C ARG A 270 -29.43 -5.30 5.86
N ILE A 271 -28.21 -4.92 5.51
CA ILE A 271 -27.04 -5.05 6.35
C ILE A 271 -26.60 -3.64 6.71
N ILE A 272 -26.65 -3.29 7.99
CA ILE A 272 -26.25 -1.99 8.51
C ILE A 272 -24.93 -2.16 9.22
N ILE A 273 -23.88 -1.67 8.57
CA ILE A 273 -22.54 -1.61 9.11
C ILE A 273 -22.42 -0.34 9.96
N LYS A 274 -22.08 -0.50 11.23
CA LYS A 274 -21.93 0.59 12.19
C LYS A 274 -20.45 0.80 12.50
N THR A 275 -19.99 2.02 12.23
CA THR A 275 -18.67 2.50 12.68
C THR A 275 -18.85 3.30 13.97
N GLN A 276 -17.83 3.29 14.82
CA GLN A 276 -17.76 4.14 16.01
C GLN A 276 -16.57 5.07 15.84
N LYS A 277 -16.75 6.36 16.13
CA LYS A 277 -15.65 7.32 16.14
C LYS A 277 -14.49 6.76 16.95
N THR A 278 -13.29 6.79 16.37
CA THR A 278 -12.07 6.33 17.05
C THR A 278 -11.79 7.24 18.24
N GLU A 279 -11.66 6.65 19.42
CA GLU A 279 -11.31 7.36 20.65
C GLU A 279 -9.79 7.31 20.90
N ASN A 280 -9.25 8.37 21.49
CA ASN A 280 -7.88 8.45 21.99
C ASN A 280 -6.79 8.10 20.95
N ILE A 281 -6.77 8.85 19.84
CA ILE A 281 -5.69 8.75 18.83
C ILE A 281 -4.35 9.15 19.49
N ASP A 282 -3.30 8.36 19.28
CA ASP A 282 -1.96 8.71 19.75
C ASP A 282 -1.43 9.89 18.97
N GLY A 283 -0.73 10.78 19.64
CA GLY A 283 -0.31 11.98 18.97
C GLY A 283 0.21 13.02 19.92
N CYS A 284 0.64 14.13 19.35
CA CYS A 284 1.19 15.25 20.09
C CYS A 284 0.30 16.46 19.89
N ASP A 285 -0.35 16.92 20.95
CA ASP A 285 -1.02 18.21 20.98
C ASP A 285 -0.06 19.27 21.52
N PHE A 286 0.35 20.22 20.68
CA PHE A 286 1.28 21.29 21.07
C PHE A 286 0.60 22.54 21.65
N THR A 287 -0.70 22.46 21.92
CA THR A 287 -1.52 23.53 22.48
C THR A 287 -1.93 23.28 23.93
N LYS A 288 -1.87 22.02 24.39
CA LYS A 288 -2.36 21.58 25.70
C LYS A 288 -1.44 20.53 26.33
N PRO A 289 -1.45 20.36 27.67
CA PRO A 289 -0.73 19.27 28.32
C PRO A 289 -1.33 17.90 27.99
N SER A 290 -0.54 16.85 28.22
CA SER A 290 -0.96 15.45 28.04
C SER A 290 -2.24 15.14 28.83
N GLY A 291 -3.17 14.43 28.19
CA GLY A 291 -4.48 14.08 28.75
C GLY A 291 -5.58 15.13 28.58
N GLU A 292 -5.25 16.36 28.18
CA GLU A 292 -6.22 17.47 28.01
C GLU A 292 -6.40 17.91 26.54
N GLY A 293 -5.52 17.43 25.67
CA GLY A 293 -5.49 17.67 24.22
C GLY A 293 -6.40 16.76 23.40
N ASP A 294 -6.41 17.00 22.09
CA ASP A 294 -7.09 16.11 21.13
C ASP A 294 -6.37 14.76 20.99
N TYR A 295 -5.13 14.68 21.47
CA TYR A 295 -4.27 13.49 21.45
C TYR A 295 -3.78 13.13 22.85
N GLN A 296 -3.38 11.87 23.04
CA GLN A 296 -2.96 11.34 24.36
C GLN A 296 -1.76 12.09 24.95
N ASP A 297 -0.78 12.44 24.13
CA ASP A 297 0.43 13.15 24.54
C ASP A 297 0.39 14.61 24.08
N GLY A 298 1.09 15.49 24.79
CA GLY A 298 1.10 16.91 24.46
C GLY A 298 1.80 17.80 25.47
N PHE A 299 2.06 19.03 25.06
CA PHE A 299 2.47 20.14 25.91
C PHE A 299 2.25 21.46 25.17
N ALA A 300 1.82 22.50 25.88
CA ALA A 300 1.71 23.84 25.29
C ALA A 300 3.12 24.40 24.99
N LEU A 301 3.36 24.83 23.74
CA LEU A 301 4.66 25.44 23.37
C LEU A 301 4.97 26.68 24.21
N GLU A 302 3.96 27.49 24.49
CA GLU A 302 4.09 28.73 25.26
C GLU A 302 4.63 28.49 26.68
N GLU A 303 4.39 27.31 27.25
CA GLU A 303 4.79 26.94 28.61
C GLU A 303 6.17 26.28 28.68
N LEU A 304 6.82 26.00 27.54
CA LEU A 304 8.15 25.37 27.53
C LEU A 304 9.20 26.26 28.20
N LYS A 305 9.99 25.67 29.09
CA LYS A 305 11.18 26.32 29.67
C LYS A 305 12.40 26.21 28.75
N SER A 306 12.44 25.20 27.89
CA SER A 306 13.48 24.99 26.87
C SER A 306 13.04 25.54 25.51
N ASN A 307 14.00 25.75 24.61
CA ASN A 307 13.72 26.16 23.23
C ASN A 307 13.05 25.04 22.42
N GLU A 308 13.31 23.78 22.78
CA GLU A 308 12.72 22.63 22.11
C GLU A 308 12.30 21.54 23.10
N LYS A 309 11.31 20.74 22.70
CA LYS A 309 10.92 19.51 23.40
C LYS A 309 10.39 18.49 22.39
N ILE A 310 10.72 17.21 22.61
CA ILE A 310 10.31 16.10 21.76
C ILE A 310 9.12 15.37 22.40
N CYS A 311 8.12 15.05 21.59
CA CYS A 311 7.02 14.15 21.89
C CYS A 311 7.15 12.92 20.98
N THR A 312 7.31 11.73 21.55
CA THR A 312 7.62 10.51 20.79
C THR A 312 6.44 9.55 20.75
N ILE A 313 5.93 9.29 19.56
CA ILE A 313 4.80 8.38 19.32
C ILE A 313 5.27 7.12 18.61
N HIS A 314 4.63 5.99 18.90
CA HIS A 314 4.97 4.69 18.32
C HIS A 314 3.75 4.08 17.63
N ILE A 315 3.89 3.73 16.35
CA ILE A 315 2.90 2.93 15.59
C ILE A 315 3.47 1.52 15.35
N GLY A 316 2.65 0.50 15.59
CA GLY A 316 2.97 -0.91 15.28
C GLY A 316 3.55 -1.78 16.42
N SER A 317 3.98 -3.00 16.03
CA SER A 317 4.53 -4.21 16.71
C SER A 317 4.05 -4.65 18.11
N SER A 318 3.62 -3.75 19.00
CA SER A 318 3.23 -4.09 20.38
C SER A 318 1.97 -3.39 20.86
N LYS A 319 1.63 -2.21 20.31
CA LYS A 319 0.52 -1.37 20.83
C LYS A 319 -0.82 -1.52 20.10
N LYS A 320 -0.91 -2.34 19.03
CA LYS A 320 -2.06 -2.43 18.10
C LYS A 320 -2.51 -1.10 17.44
N LYS A 321 -1.88 0.02 17.80
CA LYS A 321 -2.15 1.34 17.22
C LYS A 321 -1.60 1.38 15.80
N ILE A 322 -2.45 1.88 14.91
CA ILE A 322 -2.23 1.97 13.46
C ILE A 322 -2.37 3.41 12.96
N SER A 323 -2.52 4.37 13.87
CA SER A 323 -2.70 5.77 13.55
C SER A 323 -1.98 6.65 14.56
N ALA A 324 -1.60 7.86 14.11
CA ALA A 324 -1.09 8.89 14.99
C ALA A 324 -1.45 10.29 14.46
N GLY A 325 -1.45 11.29 15.33
CA GLY A 325 -1.76 12.67 14.95
C GLY A 325 -0.88 13.74 15.59
N ILE A 326 -0.99 14.95 15.07
CA ILE A 326 -0.30 16.15 15.53
C ILE A 326 -1.27 17.32 15.49
N LYS A 327 -1.32 18.10 16.58
CA LYS A 327 -2.04 19.39 16.61
C LYS A 327 -1.02 20.51 16.75
N CYS A 328 -0.92 21.31 15.71
CA CYS A 328 -0.07 22.48 15.59
C CYS A 328 -0.83 23.58 14.85
N PRO A 329 -1.54 24.48 15.56
CA PRO A 329 -2.18 25.64 14.95
C PRO A 329 -1.19 26.73 14.51
N TYR A 330 0.11 26.52 14.76
CA TYR A 330 1.18 27.46 14.45
C TYR A 330 1.93 27.05 13.17
N LYS A 331 3.22 27.37 13.06
CA LYS A 331 4.02 26.99 11.89
C LYS A 331 4.42 25.52 11.98
N LEU A 332 3.91 24.70 11.07
CA LEU A 332 4.24 23.29 10.95
C LEU A 332 5.29 23.07 9.84
N THR A 333 6.35 22.33 10.17
CA THR A 333 7.43 21.96 9.24
C THR A 333 7.57 20.43 9.18
N PRO A 334 7.36 19.79 8.02
CA PRO A 334 6.90 20.38 6.76
C PRO A 334 5.43 20.86 6.83
N THR A 335 5.03 21.83 6.01
CA THR A 335 3.68 22.44 6.02
C THR A 335 2.55 21.42 5.95
N TYR A 336 2.76 20.33 5.21
CA TYR A 336 1.80 19.24 5.06
C TYR A 336 2.31 17.97 5.74
N CYS A 337 2.77 18.08 6.98
CA CYS A 337 2.94 16.90 7.81
C CYS A 337 1.58 16.18 7.93
N PHE A 338 1.47 14.89 7.60
CA PHE A 338 2.52 13.90 7.39
C PHE A 338 2.74 13.48 5.94
N ARG A 339 2.08 14.10 4.95
CA ARG A 339 2.36 13.82 3.53
C ARG A 339 3.85 14.02 3.23
N HIS A 340 4.41 15.07 3.81
CA HIS A 340 5.85 15.28 3.88
C HIS A 340 6.31 15.19 5.34
N VAL A 341 7.45 14.56 5.56
CA VAL A 341 8.06 14.41 6.88
C VAL A 341 9.54 14.71 6.83
N LEU A 342 10.12 15.06 7.97
CA LEU A 342 11.56 15.14 8.14
C LEU A 342 12.12 13.73 8.40
N TYR A 343 13.02 13.25 7.55
CA TYR A 343 13.67 11.96 7.68
C TYR A 343 15.19 12.14 7.77
N GLU A 344 15.83 11.42 8.68
CA GLU A 344 17.29 11.49 8.89
C GLU A 344 18.00 10.80 7.72
N LYS A 345 18.91 11.51 7.06
CA LYS A 345 19.87 10.92 6.13
C LYS A 345 21.28 11.27 6.54
N ASP A 346 22.18 10.33 6.29
CA ASP A 346 23.62 10.56 6.33
C ASP A 346 24.05 11.10 4.96
N VAL A 347 24.52 12.35 4.95
CA VAL A 347 25.10 12.98 3.77
C VAL A 347 26.54 13.35 4.12
N ASN A 348 27.49 12.66 3.48
CA ASN A 348 28.93 12.87 3.70
C ASN A 348 29.38 12.70 5.18
N GLY A 349 28.79 11.75 5.91
CA GLY A 349 29.12 11.48 7.32
C GLY A 349 28.39 12.40 8.31
N VAL A 350 27.52 13.29 7.84
CA VAL A 350 26.72 14.19 8.68
C VAL A 350 25.27 13.77 8.61
N LYS A 351 24.70 13.45 9.77
CA LYS A 351 23.27 13.15 9.91
C LYS A 351 22.46 14.43 9.95
N SER A 352 21.55 14.59 9.00
CA SER A 352 20.64 15.73 8.94
C SER A 352 19.24 15.30 8.53
N TYR A 353 18.25 16.02 9.03
CA TYR A 353 16.85 15.81 8.72
C TYR A 353 16.47 16.60 7.47
N HIS A 354 15.92 15.91 6.47
CA HIS A 354 15.47 16.52 5.22
C HIS A 354 14.01 16.14 4.93
N PRO A 355 13.26 16.98 4.20
CA PRO A 355 11.89 16.67 3.82
C PRO A 355 11.86 15.55 2.79
N PHE A 356 11.01 14.55 3.02
CA PHE A 356 10.69 13.47 2.10
C PHE A 356 9.19 13.20 2.08
N LEU A 357 8.69 12.60 0.99
CA LEU A 357 7.37 12.00 0.99
C LEU A 357 7.36 10.81 1.96
N LEU A 358 6.34 10.73 2.81
CA LEU A 358 6.25 9.64 3.78
C LEU A 358 6.14 8.28 3.09
N THR A 359 5.41 8.20 1.98
CA THR A 359 5.27 6.97 1.18
C THR A 359 6.61 6.44 0.68
N ASP A 360 7.53 7.33 0.31
CA ASP A 360 8.87 6.96 -0.17
C ASP A 360 9.74 6.44 0.98
N VAL A 361 9.64 7.07 2.16
CA VAL A 361 10.34 6.62 3.37
C VAL A 361 9.84 5.23 3.79
N LEU A 362 8.53 5.01 3.75
CA LEU A 362 7.92 3.75 4.18
C LEU A 362 7.98 2.64 3.13
N GLY A 363 8.15 2.99 1.85
CA GLY A 363 8.10 2.05 0.74
C GLY A 363 6.72 1.42 0.54
N THR A 364 5.65 2.16 0.86
CA THR A 364 4.25 1.75 0.63
C THR A 364 3.38 2.95 0.29
N LEU A 365 2.41 2.74 -0.59
CA LEU A 365 1.38 3.72 -0.95
C LEU A 365 0.12 3.60 -0.09
N ASP A 366 0.02 2.55 0.73
CA ASP A 366 -1.12 2.31 1.59
C ASP A 366 -1.01 3.13 2.89
N VAL A 367 -1.18 4.44 2.74
CA VAL A 367 -1.13 5.44 3.82
C VAL A 367 -2.36 6.33 3.73
N GLU A 368 -3.04 6.51 4.86
CA GLU A 368 -4.23 7.35 4.96
C GLU A 368 -3.84 8.68 5.60
N PHE A 369 -4.24 9.78 4.96
CA PHE A 369 -3.97 11.13 5.46
C PHE A 369 -5.28 11.85 5.76
N TYR A 370 -5.38 12.43 6.95
CA TYR A 370 -6.50 13.28 7.36
C TYR A 370 -5.95 14.63 7.81
N SER A 371 -6.67 15.70 7.47
CA SER A 371 -6.25 17.06 7.85
C SER A 371 -7.46 17.94 8.13
N ASN A 372 -7.42 18.62 9.26
CA ASN A 372 -8.19 19.83 9.53
C ASN A 372 -7.19 21.00 9.63
N ALA A 373 -6.89 21.61 8.48
CA ALA A 373 -5.93 22.70 8.39
C ALA A 373 -6.34 23.95 9.18
N GLN A 374 -7.65 24.16 9.40
CA GLN A 374 -8.14 25.30 10.18
C GLN A 374 -7.78 25.18 11.66
N GLU A 375 -7.77 23.96 12.19
CA GLU A 375 -7.39 23.67 13.57
C GLU A 375 -5.92 23.26 13.71
N GLY A 376 -5.17 23.21 12.61
CA GLY A 376 -3.80 22.71 12.59
C GLY A 376 -3.68 21.24 13.00
N SER A 377 -4.72 20.43 12.77
CA SER A 377 -4.78 19.03 13.19
C SER A 377 -4.57 18.10 11.99
N TYR A 378 -3.64 17.16 12.12
CA TYR A 378 -3.26 16.23 11.06
C TYR A 378 -3.13 14.83 11.64
N ILE A 379 -3.65 13.82 10.93
CA ILE A 379 -3.63 12.42 11.36
C ILE A 379 -3.09 11.56 10.20
N ILE A 380 -2.30 10.55 10.55
CA ILE A 380 -2.00 9.43 9.66
C ILE A 380 -2.68 8.17 10.12
N GLY A 381 -3.12 7.38 9.15
CA GLY A 381 -3.39 5.96 9.29
C GLY A 381 -2.39 5.14 8.49
N LEU A 382 -1.93 4.04 9.08
CA LEU A 382 -1.10 3.02 8.44
C LEU A 382 -1.85 1.68 8.48
N PRO A 383 -2.75 1.43 7.52
CA PRO A 383 -3.49 0.17 7.42
C PRO A 383 -2.57 -1.06 7.29
N THR A 384 -1.38 -0.86 6.71
CA THR A 384 -0.34 -1.88 6.60
C THR A 384 0.96 -1.39 7.22
N ASN A 385 1.66 -2.29 7.92
CA ASN A 385 2.98 -1.97 8.49
C ASN A 385 4.04 -1.95 7.37
N PRO A 386 4.95 -0.97 7.36
CA PRO A 386 6.05 -0.93 6.40
C PRO A 386 7.02 -2.09 6.59
N GLN A 387 7.90 -2.32 5.62
CA GLN A 387 8.91 -3.38 5.74
C GLN A 387 10.05 -3.02 6.69
N LYS A 388 10.38 -1.72 6.76
CA LYS A 388 11.51 -1.22 7.52
C LYS A 388 11.01 -0.34 8.65
N TYR A 389 11.68 -0.48 9.79
CA TYR A 389 11.52 0.47 10.88
C TYR A 389 11.92 1.85 10.38
N SER A 390 11.09 2.85 10.67
CA SER A 390 11.31 4.22 10.22
C SER A 390 11.06 5.19 11.35
N VAL A 391 11.89 6.23 11.44
CA VAL A 391 11.69 7.36 12.36
C VAL A 391 11.55 8.61 11.53
N VAL A 392 10.41 9.29 11.68
CA VAL A 392 10.10 10.51 10.96
C VAL A 392 9.73 11.61 11.95
N ARG A 393 9.98 12.86 11.57
CA ARG A 393 9.71 14.01 12.44
C ARG A 393 8.83 15.05 11.76
N CYS A 394 8.05 15.73 12.58
CA CYS A 394 7.40 16.99 12.23
C CYS A 394 7.64 18.00 13.35
N VAL A 395 7.83 19.25 12.99
CA VAL A 395 8.21 20.32 13.92
C VAL A 395 7.12 21.39 13.91
N CYS A 396 6.60 21.70 15.09
CA CYS A 396 5.68 22.80 15.33
C CYS A 396 6.43 23.97 15.98
N GLU A 397 6.40 25.15 15.38
CA GLU A 397 7.13 26.32 15.86
C GLU A 397 6.18 27.45 16.25
N HIS A 398 6.40 28.02 17.43
CA HIS A 398 5.70 29.20 17.92
C HIS A 398 6.60 30.06 18.80
N ASN A 399 6.67 31.37 18.53
CA ASN A 399 7.43 32.35 19.33
C ASN A 399 8.87 31.92 19.69
N GLY A 400 9.60 31.36 18.73
CA GLY A 400 10.99 30.91 18.91
C GLY A 400 11.14 29.58 19.66
N LYS A 401 10.04 28.88 19.97
CA LYS A 401 10.02 27.56 20.60
C LYS A 401 9.55 26.49 19.61
N ALA A 402 10.05 25.27 19.78
CA ALA A 402 9.77 24.14 18.89
C ALA A 402 9.26 22.90 19.65
N GLY A 403 8.12 22.37 19.22
CA GLY A 403 7.64 21.04 19.57
C GLY A 403 7.94 20.07 18.44
N ILE A 404 8.71 19.03 18.73
CA ILE A 404 9.07 18.03 17.72
C ILE A 404 8.26 16.76 17.98
N MET A 405 7.38 16.40 17.06
CA MET A 405 6.79 15.08 17.06
C MET A 405 7.76 14.11 16.39
N GLU A 406 8.28 13.15 17.15
CA GLU A 406 9.05 12.02 16.64
C GLU A 406 8.13 10.80 16.53
N LEU A 407 7.84 10.38 15.30
CA LEU A 407 7.02 9.23 15.02
C LEU A 407 7.88 8.03 14.66
N ARG A 408 7.80 6.98 15.47
CA ARG A 408 8.51 5.71 15.29
C ARG A 408 7.55 4.67 14.75
N ILE A 409 7.82 4.17 13.54
CA ILE A 409 6.94 3.26 12.81
C ILE A 409 7.63 1.90 12.75
N ALA A 410 7.00 0.89 13.36
CA ALA A 410 7.54 -0.46 13.42
C ALA A 410 7.50 -1.16 12.05
N SER A 411 8.47 -2.04 11.81
CA SER A 411 8.44 -2.94 10.65
C SER A 411 7.45 -4.09 10.84
N SER A 412 6.98 -4.63 9.72
CA SER A 412 6.24 -5.91 9.64
C SER A 412 7.13 -7.14 9.93
N SER A 413 8.45 -7.00 9.89
CA SER A 413 9.43 -8.08 10.06
C SER A 413 10.03 -8.10 11.47
N GLY A 414 9.31 -8.66 12.45
CA GLY A 414 9.85 -8.94 13.79
C GLY A 414 10.97 -10.01 13.84
N TRP A 415 11.43 -10.52 12.69
CA TRP A 415 12.29 -11.70 12.58
C TRP A 415 13.77 -11.41 12.34
N ALA A 416 14.16 -10.18 11.98
CA ALA A 416 15.56 -9.85 11.73
C ALA A 416 16.41 -9.86 13.02
N PHE A 417 15.80 -9.59 14.18
CA PHE A 417 16.52 -9.61 15.45
C PHE A 417 16.79 -11.05 15.94
N LEU A 418 15.83 -11.95 15.74
CA LEU A 418 15.95 -13.36 16.10
C LEU A 418 17.06 -14.07 15.30
N SER A 419 17.20 -13.78 14.00
CA SER A 419 18.24 -14.43 13.18
C SER A 419 19.65 -14.02 13.59
N LEU A 420 19.87 -12.76 14.02
CA LEU A 420 21.17 -12.29 14.49
C LEU A 420 21.55 -12.92 15.84
N THR A 421 20.60 -13.00 16.78
CA THR A 421 20.84 -13.72 18.05
C THR A 421 21.09 -15.21 17.82
N LEU A 422 20.34 -15.86 16.92
CA LEU A 422 20.55 -17.28 16.61
C LEU A 422 21.90 -17.51 15.92
N LEU A 423 22.30 -16.61 15.02
CA LEU A 423 23.62 -16.64 14.35
C LEU A 423 24.75 -16.44 15.36
N LEU A 424 24.63 -15.47 16.27
CA LEU A 424 25.61 -15.23 17.33
C LEU A 424 25.69 -16.42 18.30
N LEU A 425 24.56 -17.06 18.60
CA LEU A 425 24.50 -18.26 19.44
C LEU A 425 25.13 -19.47 18.74
N LEU A 426 24.93 -19.62 17.43
CA LEU A 426 25.60 -20.62 16.59
C LEU A 426 27.11 -20.38 16.52
N ILE A 427 27.55 -19.13 16.33
CA ILE A 427 28.98 -18.75 16.35
C ILE A 427 29.57 -19.06 17.72
N ALA A 428 28.89 -18.69 18.81
CA ALA A 428 29.34 -18.97 20.18
C ALA A 428 29.48 -20.48 20.44
N LEU A 429 28.50 -21.28 20.01
CA LEU A 429 28.54 -22.74 20.10
C LEU A 429 29.67 -23.36 19.26
N LEU A 430 29.94 -22.82 18.06
CA LEU A 430 31.03 -23.27 17.19
C LEU A 430 32.42 -22.86 17.72
N SER A 431 32.52 -21.75 18.45
CA SER A 431 33.76 -21.29 19.09
C SER A 431 34.05 -21.93 20.46
N ALA A 432 33.09 -22.68 21.00
CA ALA A 432 33.19 -23.38 22.28
C ALA A 432 33.51 -24.89 22.15
N CYS A 433 33.78 -25.36 20.92
CA CYS A 433 34.27 -26.72 20.62
C CYS A 433 35.76 -26.71 20.28
#